data_AF-A0A7V0M1Q4-F1
#
_entry.id   AF-A0A7V0M1Q4-F1
#
_cell.length_a   1.000
_cell.length_b   1.000
_cell.length_c   1.000
_cell.angle_alpha   90.00
_cell.angle_beta   90.00
_cell.angle_gamma   90.00
#
_symmetry.space_group_name_H-M   'P 1'
#
loop_
_entity.id
_entity.type
_entity.pdbx_description
1 polymer ?
#
loop_
_entity_poly.entity_id
_entity_poly.type
_entity_poly.pdbx_seq_one_letter_code
_entity_poly.pdbx_strand_id
1 'polypeptide(L)' 'LILLYRPFEKGARIKISGYEGIVVSIDLRYTELDSKGNKVLIPNSKLFKDPITVLK' A
#
# COMPACT_ATOMS: atom_id res chain seq x y z
N LEU A 1 -13.61 -1.07 0.41
CA LEU A 1 -13.33 -2.02 -0.68
C LEU A 1 -11.95 -2.67 -0.59
N ILE A 2 -10.89 -1.98 -0.15
CA ILE A 2 -9.52 -2.55 -0.21
C ILE A 2 -9.38 -3.78 0.67
N LEU A 3 -10.06 -3.78 1.82
CA LEU A 3 -10.16 -4.92 2.74
C LEU A 3 -10.96 -6.11 2.16
N LEU A 4 -11.86 -5.84 1.21
CA LEU A 4 -12.70 -6.84 0.55
C LEU A 4 -11.99 -7.45 -0.67
N TYR A 5 -11.44 -6.61 -1.55
CA TYR A 5 -10.79 -7.05 -2.79
C TYR A 5 -9.33 -7.46 -2.62
N ARG A 6 -8.65 -6.99 -1.55
CA ARG A 6 -7.26 -7.31 -1.21
C ARG A 6 -6.32 -7.38 -2.44
N PRO A 7 -6.14 -6.28 -3.19
CA PRO A 7 -5.27 -6.26 -4.36
C PRO A 7 -3.81 -6.61 -4.05
N PHE A 8 -3.43 -6.52 -2.78
CA PHE A 8 -2.17 -6.97 -2.21
C PHE A 8 -2.41 -7.29 -0.72
N GLU A 9 -1.45 -7.95 -0.11
CA GLU A 9 -1.51 -8.37 1.30
C GLU A 9 -0.40 -7.72 2.12
N LYS A 10 -0.53 -7.82 3.45
CA LYS A 10 0.55 -7.45 4.37
C LYS A 10 1.80 -8.28 4.03
N GLY A 11 2.97 -7.63 4.02
CA GLY A 11 4.24 -8.22 3.62
C GLY A 11 4.55 -8.07 2.12
N ALA A 12 3.56 -7.73 1.29
CA ALA A 12 3.82 -7.45 -0.13
C ALA A 12 4.69 -6.19 -0.28
N ARG A 13 5.64 -6.25 -1.20
CA ARG A 13 6.36 -5.05 -1.66
C ARG A 13 5.56 -4.40 -2.78
N ILE A 14 5.16 -3.15 -2.59
CA ILE A 14 4.36 -2.43 -3.60
C ILE A 14 5.01 -1.10 -3.98
N LYS A 15 4.67 -0.63 -5.18
CA LYS A 15 5.00 0.71 -5.66
C LYS A 15 3.73 1.44 -6.11
N ILE A 16 3.53 2.65 -5.62
CA ILE A 16 2.42 3.53 -5.99
C ILE A 16 2.89 4.99 -5.97
N SER A 17 2.64 5.72 -7.05
CA SER A 17 2.82 7.19 -7.13
C SER A 17 4.17 7.69 -6.60
N GLY A 18 5.24 6.97 -6.93
CA GLY A 18 6.62 7.27 -6.52
C GLY A 18 7.05 6.69 -5.17
N TYR A 19 6.11 6.21 -4.36
CA TYR A 19 6.40 5.51 -3.10
C TYR A 19 6.61 4.03 -3.36
N GLU A 20 7.59 3.43 -2.69
CA GLU A 20 7.85 2.00 -2.72
C GLU A 20 8.18 1.52 -1.30
N GLY A 21 7.60 0.39 -0.89
CA GLY A 21 7.84 -0.17 0.43
C GLY A 21 7.10 -1.47 0.68
N ILE A 22 7.31 -2.03 1.87
CA ILE A 22 6.62 -3.23 2.35
C ILE A 22 5.33 -2.82 3.04
N VAL A 23 4.21 -3.43 2.66
CA VAL A 23 2.92 -3.22 3.33
C VAL A 23 3.00 -3.79 4.75
N VAL A 24 2.93 -2.93 5.75
CA VAL A 24 2.99 -3.34 7.17
C VAL A 24 1.62 -3.39 7.84
N SER A 25 0.69 -2.54 7.42
CA SER A 25 -0.69 -2.54 7.91
C SER A 25 -1.67 -2.00 6.85
N ILE A 26 -2.92 -2.43 6.94
CA ILE A 26 -4.02 -1.91 6.13
C ILE A 26 -5.19 -1.70 7.09
N ASP A 27 -5.65 -0.45 7.21
CA ASP A 27 -6.84 -0.09 7.96
C ASP A 27 -7.96 0.40 7.04
N LEU A 28 -9.02 0.96 7.61
CA LEU A 28 -10.18 1.44 6.84
C LEU A 28 -9.84 2.61 5.89
N ARG A 29 -8.91 3.49 6.29
CA ARG A 29 -8.58 4.74 5.59
C ARG A 29 -7.18 4.75 4.99
N TYR A 30 -6.22 4.01 5.53
CA TYR A 30 -4.83 4.05 5.15
C TYR A 30 -4.23 2.65 4.97
N THR A 31 -3.27 2.58 4.05
CA THR A 31 -2.30 1.50 3.94
C THR A 31 -0.94 2.05 4.37
N GLU A 32 -0.30 1.38 5.30
CA GLU A 32 1.01 1.76 5.80
C GLU A 32 2.10 0.97 5.08
N LEU A 33 3.09 1.68 4.57
CA LEU A 33 4.30 1.11 4.00
C LEU A 33 5.49 1.42 4.90
N ASP A 34 6.35 0.42 5.12
CA ASP A 34 7.72 0.65 5.55
C ASP A 34 8.60 0.86 4.31
N SER A 35 9.16 2.07 4.19
CA SER A 35 10.05 2.47 3.12
C SER A 35 11.41 2.83 3.70
N LYS A 36 12.28 1.81 3.80
CA LYS A 36 13.65 1.95 4.33
C LYS A 36 13.68 2.56 5.74
N GLY A 37 12.78 2.11 6.63
CA GLY A 37 12.65 2.61 8.00
C GLY A 37 11.74 3.83 8.14
N ASN A 38 11.27 4.40 7.03
CA ASN A 38 10.28 5.48 7.06
C ASN A 38 8.87 4.92 6.98
N LYS A 39 8.01 5.39 7.87
CA LYS A 39 6.57 5.10 7.85
C LYS A 39 5.86 5.98 6.82
N VAL A 40 5.30 5.37 5.79
CA VAL A 40 4.52 6.05 4.74
C VAL A 40 3.06 5.67 4.85
N LEU A 41 2.18 6.66 4.99
CA LEU A 41 0.73 6.47 5.06
C LEU A 41 0.09 6.82 3.72
N ILE A 42 -0.39 5.80 3.01
CA ILE A 42 -1.09 5.99 1.73
C ILE A 42 -2.60 5.94 1.99
N PRO A 43 -3.36 7.00 1.68
CA PRO A 43 -4.81 6.95 1.76
C PRO A 43 -5.37 5.86 0.84
N ASN A 44 -6.30 5.06 1.34
CA ASN A 44 -6.94 4.00 0.55
C ASN A 44 -7.66 4.55 -0.69
N SER A 45 -8.17 5.78 -0.63
CA SER A 45 -8.77 6.46 -1.77
C SER A 45 -7.77 6.71 -2.92
N LYS A 46 -6.47 6.84 -2.62
CA LYS A 46 -5.41 7.00 -3.62
C LYS A 46 -5.08 5.67 -4.31
N LEU A 47 -5.12 4.57 -3.56
CA LEU A 47 -4.94 3.19 -4.07
C LEU A 47 -6.02 2.77 -5.08
N PHE A 48 -7.17 3.44 -5.09
CA PHE A 48 -8.22 3.22 -6.10
C PHE A 48 -8.08 4.07 -7.37
N LYS A 49 -7.22 5.09 -7.35
CA LYS A 49 -7.07 6.04 -8.46
C LYS A 49 -5.77 5.81 -9.22
N ASP A 50 -4.71 5.54 -8.47
CA ASP A 50 -3.38 5.41 -9.03
C ASP A 50 -3.04 3.94 -9.29
N PRO A 51 -2.32 3.61 -10.37
CA PRO A 51 -1.80 2.26 -10.58
C PRO A 51 -0.91 1.81 -9.43
N ILE A 52 -1.08 0.54 -9.03
CA ILE A 52 -0.26 -0.12 -8.01
C ILE A 52 0.50 -1.25 -8.67
N THR A 53 1.82 -1.27 -8.52
CA THR A 53 2.65 -2.42 -8.91
C THR A 53 2.94 -3.27 -7.69
N VAL A 54 2.62 -4.57 -7.76
CA VAL A 54 3.04 -5.57 -6.77
C VAL A 54 4.34 -6.20 -7.27
N LEU A 55 5.43 -6.03 -6.51
CA LEU A 55 6.77 -6.48 -6.86
C LEU A 55 6.98 -7.91 -6.33
N LYS A 56 7.64 -8.76 -7.13
CA LYS A 56 8.01 -10.14 -6.77
C LYS A 56 9.34 -10.20 -6.04
#